data_AF-A0A966C8P2-F1
#
_entry.id   AF-A0A966C8P2-F1
#
_cell.length_a   1.000
_cell.length_b   1.000
_cell.length_c   1.000
_cell.angle_alpha   90.00
_cell.angle_beta   90.00
_cell.angle_gamma   90.00
#
_symmetry.space_group_name_H-M   'P 1'
#
loop_
_entity.id
_entity.type
_entity.pdbx_description
1 polymer ?
#
loop_
_entity_poly.entity_id
_entity_poly.type
_entity_poly.pdbx_seq_one_letter_code
_entity_poly.pdbx_strand_id
1 'polypeptide(L)'
;MEVRMLATALLVAVATGSVPVTAAMAGGDRAMWRHGEAPALAALPRSGEGWLTLAVRLCGDVKAAAALREANARLSHPLKDVRVVVPWSILREDLRVTVVQVLFPADRRVTSGWEHQIRAPWGGDGESWWELAEWFCGEGSLYPRVRDANPGAGMFPVRGTRILIPQDVLLPEFRAVVAQSTSGSVEPWQSVASVSVALTATKPAQAAPASRSATPSPTSAGPTVPAATRTPLPPTTAVEIAPPSAGFDDGRGELTYLGSEAIYRL
;
A
#
# COMPACT_ATOMS: atom_id res chain seq x y z
N MET A 1 -34.94 -4.68 46.94
CA MET A 1 -33.59 -4.19 46.60
C MET A 1 -33.07 -5.06 45.47
N GLU A 2 -33.26 -4.65 44.22
CA GLU A 2 -32.74 -5.38 43.06
C GLU A 2 -31.55 -4.62 42.48
N VAL A 3 -30.39 -5.27 42.49
CA VAL A 3 -29.13 -4.77 41.92
C VAL A 3 -29.14 -5.15 40.44
N ARG A 4 -29.41 -4.17 39.56
CA ARG A 4 -29.27 -4.36 38.11
C ARG A 4 -27.79 -4.27 37.73
N MET A 5 -27.18 -5.42 37.42
CA MET A 5 -25.90 -5.49 36.71
C MET A 5 -26.08 -5.02 35.27
N LEU A 6 -25.53 -3.85 34.95
CA LEU A 6 -25.32 -3.40 33.58
C LEU A 6 -24.03 -4.03 33.06
N ALA A 7 -24.16 -5.04 32.19
CA ALA A 7 -23.05 -5.61 31.44
C ALA A 7 -22.75 -4.72 30.23
N THR A 8 -21.70 -3.90 30.33
CA THR A 8 -21.17 -3.13 29.21
C THR A 8 -20.41 -4.08 28.27
N ALA A 9 -21.01 -4.39 27.13
CA ALA A 9 -20.33 -5.12 26.06
C ALA A 9 -19.35 -4.16 25.34
N LEU A 10 -18.05 -4.34 25.56
CA LEU A 10 -16.98 -3.64 24.86
C LEU A 10 -16.81 -4.26 23.47
N LEU A 11 -17.28 -3.59 22.43
CA LEU A 11 -17.07 -4.00 21.04
C LEU A 11 -15.61 -3.64 20.65
N VAL A 12 -14.71 -4.62 20.63
CA VAL A 12 -13.35 -4.44 20.12
C VAL A 12 -13.37 -4.65 18.60
N ALA A 13 -13.34 -3.56 17.84
CA ALA A 13 -13.06 -3.62 16.41
C ALA A 13 -11.59 -4.02 16.20
N VAL A 14 -11.34 -5.27 15.84
CA VAL A 14 -10.02 -5.73 15.44
C VAL A 14 -9.76 -5.20 14.04
N ALA A 15 -9.12 -4.04 13.94
CA ALA A 15 -8.57 -3.57 12.68
C ALA A 15 -7.52 -4.60 12.22
N THR A 16 -7.80 -5.31 11.13
CA THR A 16 -6.87 -6.22 10.45
C THR A 16 -5.78 -5.43 9.73
N GLY A 17 -5.10 -4.53 10.44
CA GLY A 17 -4.00 -3.75 9.90
C GLY A 17 -2.81 -4.66 9.66
N SER A 18 -2.40 -4.79 8.40
CA SER A 18 -1.14 -5.45 8.05
C SER A 18 0.02 -4.79 8.81
N VAL A 19 0.88 -5.58 9.44
CA VAL A 19 2.08 -5.06 10.12
C VAL A 19 2.98 -4.37 9.09
N PRO A 20 3.39 -3.11 9.28
CA PRO A 20 4.26 -2.43 8.32
C PRO A 20 5.62 -3.14 8.23
N VAL A 21 6.18 -3.18 7.03
CA VAL A 21 7.61 -3.45 6.86
C VAL A 21 8.36 -2.21 7.32
N THR A 22 9.33 -2.40 8.22
CA THR A 22 10.17 -1.30 8.70
C THR A 22 11.64 -1.63 8.58
N ALA A 23 12.45 -0.65 8.20
CA ALA A 23 13.90 -0.76 8.18
C ALA A 23 14.52 0.41 8.95
N ALA A 24 15.57 0.15 9.73
CA ALA A 24 16.28 1.20 10.45
C ALA A 24 17.11 2.05 9.47
N MET A 25 17.17 3.36 9.74
CA MET A 25 18.00 4.31 9.02
C MET A 25 18.97 5.01 9.99
N ALA A 26 19.94 5.72 9.44
CA ALA A 26 20.87 6.53 10.24
C ALA A 26 20.12 7.54 11.11
N GLY A 27 20.69 7.88 12.28
CA GLY A 27 20.11 8.88 13.18
C GLY A 27 18.86 8.43 13.94
N GLY A 28 18.50 7.14 13.88
CA GLY A 28 17.33 6.58 14.58
C GLY A 28 16.01 6.69 13.81
N ASP A 29 16.05 7.24 12.59
CA ASP A 29 14.92 7.27 11.67
C ASP A 29 14.57 5.85 11.18
N ARG A 30 13.37 5.67 10.62
CA ARG A 30 12.91 4.40 10.08
C ARG A 30 12.23 4.60 8.73
N ALA A 31 12.60 3.80 7.74
CA ALA A 31 11.78 3.61 6.58
C ALA A 31 10.60 2.70 6.93
N MET A 32 9.43 3.00 6.40
CA MET A 32 8.19 2.26 6.63
C MET A 32 7.48 2.02 5.32
N TRP A 33 6.85 0.86 5.20
CA TRP A 33 5.98 0.53 4.08
C TRP A 33 4.80 -0.28 4.60
N ARG A 34 3.58 0.12 4.22
CA ARG A 34 2.31 -0.50 4.61
C ARG A 34 1.62 -1.03 3.36
N HIS A 35 0.77 -2.05 3.54
CA HIS A 35 0.04 -2.64 2.43
C HIS A 35 -0.87 -1.60 1.77
N GLY A 36 -0.74 -1.42 0.45
CA GLY A 36 -1.51 -0.45 -0.33
C GLY A 36 -1.14 1.02 -0.08
N GLU A 37 -0.01 1.29 0.57
CA GLU A 37 0.49 2.65 0.78
C GLU A 37 1.89 2.80 0.18
N ALA A 38 2.23 4.03 -0.21
CA ALA A 38 3.58 4.35 -0.63
C ALA A 38 4.59 4.24 0.53
N PRO A 39 5.89 3.99 0.25
CA PRO A 39 6.93 4.06 1.26
C PRO A 39 6.94 5.41 1.98
N ALA A 40 7.22 5.41 3.27
CA ALA A 40 7.26 6.61 4.09
C ALA A 40 8.49 6.62 4.99
N LEU A 41 8.85 7.81 5.47
CA LEU A 41 9.89 7.98 6.48
C LEU A 41 9.25 8.29 7.83
N ALA A 42 9.57 7.51 8.87
CA ALA A 42 9.26 7.84 10.25
C ALA A 42 10.50 8.40 10.93
N ALA A 43 10.58 9.72 11.03
CA ALA A 43 11.74 10.45 11.51
C ALA A 43 11.59 10.91 12.97
N LEU A 44 12.69 10.94 13.72
CA LEU A 44 12.72 11.54 15.06
C LEU A 44 12.96 13.06 14.95
N PRO A 45 12.12 13.90 15.58
CA PRO A 45 12.42 15.32 15.73
C PRO A 45 13.65 15.55 16.59
N ARG A 46 14.50 16.51 16.19
CA ARG A 46 15.62 16.98 17.00
C ARG A 46 15.13 17.99 18.03
N SER A 47 15.93 18.21 19.08
CA SER A 47 15.61 19.20 20.12
C SER A 47 15.38 20.59 19.52
N GLY A 48 14.21 21.18 19.79
CA GLY A 48 13.84 22.52 19.30
C GLY A 48 13.27 22.56 17.88
N GLU A 49 13.12 21.42 17.18
CA GLU A 49 12.51 21.41 15.85
C GLU A 49 10.99 21.57 15.93
N GLY A 50 10.47 22.58 15.22
CA GLY A 50 9.06 22.70 14.88
C GLY A 50 8.75 22.15 13.48
N TRP A 51 7.48 22.23 13.07
CA TRP A 51 7.02 21.76 11.75
C TRP A 51 7.77 22.37 10.57
N LEU A 52 8.08 23.67 10.64
CA LEU A 52 8.82 24.37 9.58
C LEU A 52 10.25 23.83 9.42
N THR A 53 10.96 23.66 10.54
CA THR A 53 12.32 23.12 10.54
C THR A 53 12.37 21.67 10.07
N LEU A 54 11.39 20.85 10.48
CA LEU A 54 11.24 19.49 9.98
C LEU A 54 10.98 19.45 8.48
N ALA A 55 10.09 20.30 7.97
CA ALA A 55 9.78 20.36 6.54
C ALA A 55 11.01 20.71 5.72
N VAL A 56 11.80 21.71 6.11
CA VAL A 56 13.07 22.02 5.43
C VAL A 56 14.04 20.83 5.48
N ARG A 57 14.19 20.19 6.65
CA ARG A 57 15.15 19.08 6.82
C ARG A 57 14.78 17.83 6.01
N LEU A 58 13.51 17.43 6.07
CA LEU A 58 13.01 16.14 5.58
C LEU A 58 12.37 16.23 4.19
N CYS A 59 11.80 17.39 3.85
CA CYS A 59 11.09 17.63 2.60
C CYS A 59 11.85 18.58 1.66
N GLY A 60 12.86 19.30 2.16
CA GLY A 60 13.64 20.28 1.39
C GLY A 60 12.96 21.64 1.19
N ASP A 61 11.68 21.77 1.57
CA ASP A 61 10.89 23.00 1.41
C ASP A 61 10.05 23.28 2.66
N VAL A 62 10.07 24.54 3.12
CA VAL A 62 9.24 25.03 4.23
C VAL A 62 7.74 24.95 3.91
N LYS A 63 7.36 25.05 2.63
CA LYS A 63 5.96 24.97 2.19
C LYS A 63 5.34 23.61 2.47
N ALA A 64 6.15 22.55 2.59
CA ALA A 64 5.68 21.21 2.92
C ALA A 64 5.19 21.07 4.37
N ALA A 65 5.40 22.07 5.24
CA ALA A 65 5.05 21.99 6.66
C ALA A 65 3.54 21.74 6.90
N ALA A 66 2.67 22.32 6.08
CA ALA A 66 1.23 22.11 6.20
C ALA A 66 0.85 20.64 5.90
N ALA A 67 1.35 20.09 4.79
CA ALA A 67 1.13 18.69 4.41
C ALA A 67 1.75 17.71 5.42
N LEU A 68 2.94 18.03 5.94
CA LEU A 68 3.60 17.24 6.98
C LEU A 68 2.80 17.22 8.28
N ARG A 69 2.26 18.38 8.71
CA ARG A 69 1.40 18.47 9.88
C ARG A 69 0.10 17.69 9.69
N GLU A 70 -0.51 17.79 8.50
CA GLU A 70 -1.74 17.05 8.17
C GLU A 70 -1.54 15.53 8.26
N ALA A 71 -0.45 15.02 7.68
CA ALA A 71 -0.08 13.61 7.79
C ALA A 71 0.14 13.13 9.24
N ASN A 72 0.30 14.07 10.19
CA ASN A 72 0.51 13.81 11.61
C ASN A 72 -0.53 14.53 12.48
N ALA A 73 -1.78 14.65 12.02
CA ALA A 73 -2.85 15.43 12.67
C ALA A 73 -3.11 15.11 14.16
N ARG A 74 -2.64 13.95 14.64
CA ARG A 74 -2.70 13.57 16.08
C ARG A 74 -1.69 14.32 16.95
N LEU A 75 -0.73 15.01 16.36
CA LEU A 75 0.31 15.77 17.03
C LEU A 75 0.07 17.26 16.83
N SER A 76 -0.13 18.00 17.92
CA SER A 76 -0.21 19.47 17.87
C SER A 76 1.13 20.10 17.45
N HIS A 77 2.23 19.52 17.91
CA HIS A 77 3.60 19.86 17.53
C HIS A 77 4.48 18.61 17.55
N PRO A 78 5.66 18.63 16.87
CA PRO A 78 6.61 17.54 16.97
C PRO A 78 7.08 17.39 18.42
N LEU A 79 7.13 16.14 18.88
CA LEU A 79 7.56 15.79 20.23
C LEU A 79 8.88 15.05 20.16
N LYS A 80 9.76 15.33 21.13
CA LYS A 80 10.98 14.56 21.32
C LYS A 80 10.62 13.07 21.49
N ASP A 81 11.40 12.19 20.89
CA ASP A 81 11.26 10.73 20.96
C ASP A 81 9.98 10.15 20.31
N VAL A 82 9.10 10.99 19.76
CA VAL A 82 7.92 10.57 18.98
C VAL A 82 8.21 10.76 17.49
N ARG A 83 8.04 9.69 16.71
CA ARG A 83 8.31 9.75 15.27
C ARG A 83 7.21 10.49 14.53
N VAL A 84 7.63 11.38 13.63
CA VAL A 84 6.79 12.05 12.65
C VAL A 84 6.86 11.26 11.34
N VAL A 85 5.72 10.95 10.76
CA VAL A 85 5.63 10.27 9.45
C VAL A 85 5.69 11.31 8.33
N VAL A 86 6.63 11.16 7.41
CA VAL A 86 6.77 11.97 6.21
C VAL A 86 6.29 11.15 5.02
N PRO A 87 5.18 11.55 4.37
CA PRO A 87 4.67 10.87 3.18
C PRO A 87 5.66 10.91 2.00
N TRP A 88 5.64 9.86 1.16
CA TRP A 88 6.47 9.74 -0.05
C TRP A 88 6.47 10.99 -0.93
N SER A 89 5.27 11.54 -1.16
CA SER A 89 5.02 12.64 -2.11
C SER A 89 5.72 13.94 -1.72
N ILE A 90 5.96 14.18 -0.43
CA ILE A 90 6.64 15.38 0.07
C ILE A 90 8.04 15.08 0.60
N LEU A 91 8.46 13.81 0.65
CA LEU A 91 9.80 13.44 1.10
C LEU A 91 10.85 13.97 0.10
N ARG A 92 11.95 14.53 0.61
CA ARG A 92 13.04 15.01 -0.25
C ARG A 92 13.67 13.86 -1.05
N GLU A 93 14.13 14.20 -2.23
CA GLU A 93 14.65 13.31 -3.27
C GLU A 93 15.70 12.29 -2.78
N ASP A 94 16.75 12.72 -2.08
CA ASP A 94 17.80 11.81 -1.61
C ASP A 94 17.33 10.88 -0.47
N LEU A 95 16.35 11.31 0.32
CA LEU A 95 15.74 10.45 1.34
C LEU A 95 14.83 9.40 0.70
N ARG A 96 14.17 9.69 -0.44
CA ARG A 96 13.41 8.68 -1.19
C ARG A 96 14.32 7.53 -1.64
N VAL A 97 15.48 7.85 -2.22
CA VAL A 97 16.47 6.85 -2.63
C VAL A 97 16.92 6.03 -1.41
N THR A 98 17.25 6.70 -0.31
CA THR A 98 17.69 6.01 0.92
C THR A 98 16.61 5.08 1.47
N VAL A 99 15.35 5.56 1.53
CA VAL A 99 14.18 4.79 1.99
C VAL A 99 13.98 3.55 1.12
N VAL A 100 14.04 3.70 -0.21
CA VAL A 100 13.92 2.55 -1.12
C VAL A 100 15.07 1.57 -0.91
N GLN A 101 16.33 2.02 -0.84
CA GLN A 101 17.46 1.13 -0.68
C GLN A 101 17.42 0.32 0.62
N VAL A 102 16.90 0.88 1.71
CA VAL A 102 16.76 0.13 2.98
C VAL A 102 15.53 -0.77 3.00
N LEU A 103 14.43 -0.41 2.33
CA LEU A 103 13.22 -1.25 2.25
C LEU A 103 13.35 -2.36 1.20
N PHE A 104 14.09 -2.11 0.13
CA PHE A 104 14.24 -2.97 -1.03
C PHE A 104 15.73 -3.18 -1.31
N PRO A 105 16.45 -3.90 -0.44
CA PRO A 105 17.92 -4.03 -0.54
C PRO A 105 18.41 -4.78 -1.79
N ALA A 106 17.51 -5.47 -2.50
CA ALA A 106 17.82 -6.13 -3.77
C ALA A 106 17.68 -5.20 -4.98
N ASP A 107 17.11 -4.01 -4.78
CA ASP A 107 16.97 -3.02 -5.84
C ASP A 107 18.33 -2.44 -6.21
N ARG A 108 18.49 -2.13 -7.49
CA ARG A 108 19.75 -1.55 -7.98
C ARG A 108 19.56 -0.73 -9.24
N ARG A 109 20.45 0.25 -9.36
CA ARG A 109 20.63 1.00 -10.59
C ARG A 109 21.39 0.16 -11.62
N VAL A 110 20.87 0.07 -12.84
CA VAL A 110 21.51 -0.53 -14.02
C VAL A 110 21.52 0.46 -15.17
N THR A 111 22.32 0.29 -16.23
CA THR A 111 22.40 1.29 -17.32
C THR A 111 21.02 1.64 -17.93
N SER A 112 20.14 0.64 -18.09
CA SER A 112 18.81 0.80 -18.69
C SER A 112 17.75 1.42 -17.76
N GLY A 113 18.04 1.60 -16.46
CA GLY A 113 17.06 2.13 -15.51
C GLY A 113 17.29 1.67 -14.07
N TRP A 114 16.21 1.38 -13.36
CA TRP A 114 16.22 0.85 -12.00
C TRP A 114 15.61 -0.55 -11.99
N GLU A 115 16.33 -1.55 -11.49
CA GLU A 115 15.77 -2.87 -11.27
C GLU A 115 15.19 -2.96 -9.86
N HIS A 116 13.89 -3.22 -9.78
CA HIS A 116 13.15 -3.47 -8.55
C HIS A 116 12.83 -4.95 -8.38
N GLN A 117 12.97 -5.51 -7.17
CA GLN A 117 12.52 -6.86 -6.87
C GLN A 117 11.24 -6.86 -6.04
N ILE A 118 10.17 -7.42 -6.61
CA ILE A 118 8.86 -7.57 -5.97
C ILE A 118 9.00 -8.34 -4.64
N ARG A 119 8.56 -7.76 -3.53
CA ARG A 119 8.67 -8.36 -2.20
C ARG A 119 7.39 -9.05 -1.75
N ALA A 120 6.22 -8.49 -2.07
CA ALA A 120 4.90 -8.95 -1.62
C ALA A 120 4.89 -9.50 -0.16
N PRO A 121 5.25 -8.69 0.85
CA PRO A 121 5.54 -9.20 2.20
C PRO A 121 4.30 -9.63 2.99
N TRP A 122 3.10 -9.24 2.56
CA TRP A 122 1.84 -9.52 3.26
C TRP A 122 1.09 -10.76 2.74
N GLY A 123 1.60 -11.43 1.72
CA GLY A 123 0.85 -12.44 0.98
C GLY A 123 -0.26 -11.82 0.15
N GLY A 124 -0.72 -12.52 -0.89
CA GLY A 124 -1.66 -11.98 -1.86
C GLY A 124 -0.98 -11.27 -3.03
N ASP A 125 -1.65 -10.27 -3.59
CA ASP A 125 -1.14 -9.51 -4.73
C ASP A 125 0.14 -8.75 -4.33
N GLY A 126 1.16 -8.82 -5.20
CA GLY A 126 2.40 -8.09 -5.01
C GLY A 126 2.24 -6.59 -5.24
N GLU A 127 3.37 -5.89 -5.24
CA GLU A 127 3.44 -4.49 -5.67
C GLU A 127 2.80 -4.32 -7.06
N SER A 128 1.80 -3.46 -7.15
CA SER A 128 1.07 -3.22 -8.39
C SER A 128 1.86 -2.34 -9.36
N TRP A 129 1.57 -2.45 -10.66
CA TRP A 129 2.19 -1.59 -11.67
C TRP A 129 1.98 -0.09 -11.39
N TRP A 130 0.81 0.27 -10.84
CA TRP A 130 0.48 1.64 -10.47
C TRP A 130 1.38 2.14 -9.34
N GLU A 131 1.51 1.35 -8.26
CA GLU A 131 2.39 1.67 -7.13
C GLU A 131 3.85 1.82 -7.59
N LEU A 132 4.35 0.89 -8.41
CA LEU A 132 5.72 0.98 -8.94
C LEU A 132 5.92 2.28 -9.75
N ALA A 133 4.95 2.66 -10.57
CA ALA A 133 5.01 3.91 -11.33
C ALA A 133 4.94 5.14 -10.42
N GLU A 134 4.09 5.15 -9.40
CA GLU A 134 4.05 6.25 -8.42
C GLU A 134 5.38 6.39 -7.66
N TRP A 135 5.98 5.28 -7.24
CA TRP A 135 7.18 5.33 -6.41
C TRP A 135 8.41 5.73 -7.19
N PHE A 136 8.59 5.15 -8.40
CA PHE A 136 9.81 5.31 -9.18
C PHE A 136 9.70 6.31 -10.32
N CYS A 137 8.50 6.61 -10.79
CA CYS A 137 8.26 7.57 -11.88
C CYS A 137 7.53 8.84 -11.41
N GLY A 138 7.04 8.86 -10.17
CA GLY A 138 6.32 9.99 -9.58
C GLY A 138 4.85 10.10 -10.00
N GLU A 139 4.40 9.29 -10.95
CA GLU A 139 3.04 9.31 -11.47
C GLU A 139 2.57 7.89 -11.82
N GLY A 140 1.48 7.45 -11.18
CA GLY A 140 0.92 6.11 -11.39
C GLY A 140 0.45 5.86 -12.83
N SER A 141 0.04 6.92 -13.54
CA SER A 141 -0.42 6.83 -14.94
C SER A 141 0.68 6.34 -15.91
N LEU A 142 1.95 6.40 -15.50
CA LEU A 142 3.10 5.90 -16.28
C LEU A 142 3.25 4.37 -16.22
N TYR A 143 2.39 3.67 -15.47
CA TYR A 143 2.43 2.21 -15.36
C TYR A 143 2.44 1.46 -16.70
N PRO A 144 1.77 1.91 -17.80
CA PRO A 144 1.82 1.18 -19.06
C PRO A 144 3.24 1.12 -19.61
N ARG A 145 4.03 2.20 -19.49
CA ARG A 145 5.43 2.23 -19.93
C ARG A 145 6.31 1.29 -19.11
N VAL A 146 6.08 1.23 -17.79
CA VAL A 146 6.78 0.29 -16.92
C VAL A 146 6.41 -1.15 -17.29
N ARG A 147 5.14 -1.45 -17.52
CA ARG A 147 4.68 -2.79 -17.91
C ARG A 147 5.20 -3.21 -19.28
N ASP A 148 5.19 -2.32 -20.26
CA ASP A 148 5.64 -2.61 -21.63
C ASP A 148 7.15 -2.94 -21.68
N ALA A 149 7.94 -2.37 -20.77
CA ALA A 149 9.35 -2.73 -20.57
C ALA A 149 9.56 -4.10 -19.90
N ASN A 150 8.50 -4.75 -19.39
CA ASN A 150 8.55 -5.99 -18.64
C ASN A 150 7.49 -7.01 -19.14
N PRO A 151 7.52 -7.42 -20.42
CA PRO A 151 6.46 -8.25 -21.01
C PRO A 151 6.29 -9.62 -20.34
N GLY A 152 7.34 -10.16 -19.70
CA GLY A 152 7.32 -11.45 -19.01
C GLY A 152 6.80 -11.43 -17.58
N ALA A 153 6.53 -10.25 -16.99
CA ALA A 153 6.16 -10.13 -15.58
C ALA A 153 4.67 -10.42 -15.30
N GLY A 154 3.84 -10.50 -16.35
CA GLY A 154 2.39 -10.72 -16.21
C GLY A 154 1.62 -9.50 -15.69
N MET A 155 0.31 -9.66 -15.46
CA MET A 155 -0.54 -8.55 -14.98
C MET A 155 -0.29 -8.23 -13.50
N PHE A 156 0.07 -9.24 -12.70
CA PHE A 156 0.35 -9.14 -11.27
C PHE A 156 1.73 -9.75 -11.02
N PRO A 157 2.80 -8.92 -10.96
CA PRO A 157 4.13 -9.42 -10.69
C PRO A 157 4.19 -10.19 -9.37
N VAL A 158 4.64 -11.44 -9.45
CA VAL A 158 4.78 -12.29 -8.25
C VAL A 158 6.04 -11.94 -7.47
N ARG A 159 6.06 -12.27 -6.18
CA ARG A 159 7.22 -12.13 -5.32
C ARG A 159 8.48 -12.71 -5.98
N GLY A 160 9.56 -11.94 -5.91
CA GLY A 160 10.87 -12.31 -6.42
C GLY A 160 11.12 -11.91 -7.87
N THR A 161 10.07 -11.57 -8.64
CA THR A 161 10.20 -11.05 -10.00
C THR A 161 11.00 -9.76 -10.00
N ARG A 162 11.88 -9.62 -11.00
CA ARG A 162 12.63 -8.38 -11.25
C ARG A 162 11.91 -7.54 -12.29
N ILE A 163 11.62 -6.30 -11.94
CA ILE A 163 10.98 -5.31 -12.78
C ILE A 163 11.98 -4.22 -13.11
N LEU A 164 12.18 -3.97 -14.39
CA LEU A 164 12.93 -2.82 -14.87
C LEU A 164 12.02 -1.59 -14.93
N ILE A 165 12.33 -0.55 -14.16
CA ILE A 165 11.78 0.79 -14.34
C ILE A 165 12.65 1.53 -15.37
N PRO A 166 12.13 1.88 -16.56
CA PRO A 166 12.94 2.42 -17.64
C PRO A 166 13.56 3.79 -17.33
N GLN A 167 14.77 4.03 -17.84
CA GLN A 167 15.55 5.25 -17.64
C GLN A 167 14.82 6.56 -18.03
N ASP A 168 13.97 6.53 -19.06
CA ASP A 168 13.29 7.71 -19.59
C ASP A 168 12.14 8.20 -18.68
N VAL A 169 11.52 7.28 -17.92
CA VAL A 169 10.44 7.57 -16.95
C VAL A 169 10.90 7.56 -15.50
N LEU A 170 12.13 7.12 -15.24
CA LEU A 170 12.68 7.05 -13.89
C LEU A 170 12.89 8.47 -13.31
N LEU A 171 12.46 8.65 -12.06
CA LEU A 171 12.66 9.86 -11.29
C LEU A 171 14.15 10.30 -11.26
N PRO A 172 14.46 11.61 -11.36
CA PRO A 172 15.83 12.12 -11.41
C PRO A 172 16.74 11.60 -10.30
N GLU A 173 16.24 11.51 -9.08
CA GLU A 173 17.00 11.09 -7.90
C GLU A 173 17.50 9.65 -7.99
N PHE A 174 16.73 8.74 -8.58
CA PHE A 174 17.16 7.37 -8.83
C PHE A 174 18.13 7.29 -10.01
N ARG A 175 17.96 8.14 -11.03
CA ARG A 175 18.89 8.22 -12.17
C ARG A 175 20.29 8.64 -11.74
N ALA A 176 20.38 9.52 -10.74
CA ALA A 176 21.63 10.04 -10.18
C ALA A 176 22.43 8.99 -9.37
N VAL A 177 21.80 7.89 -8.95
CA VAL A 177 22.52 6.77 -8.33
C VAL A 177 23.49 6.16 -9.35
N VAL A 178 24.70 5.79 -8.89
CA VAL A 178 25.71 5.16 -9.73
C VAL A 178 25.20 3.81 -10.22
N ALA A 179 25.16 3.63 -11.55
CA ALA A 179 24.80 2.37 -12.15
C ALA A 179 25.84 1.30 -11.83
N GLN A 180 25.36 0.15 -11.35
CA GLN A 180 26.21 -1.01 -11.18
C GLN A 180 26.43 -1.62 -12.56
N SER A 181 27.70 -1.79 -12.94
CA SER A 181 28.05 -2.51 -14.16
C SER A 181 27.53 -3.93 -14.04
N THR A 182 26.59 -4.31 -14.90
CA THR A 182 26.19 -5.70 -15.09
C THR A 182 27.34 -6.45 -15.78
N SER A 183 28.40 -6.75 -15.05
CA SER A 183 29.41 -7.70 -15.50
C SER A 183 28.79 -9.09 -15.50
N GLY A 184 28.24 -9.49 -16.63
CA GLY A 184 27.86 -10.86 -16.95
C GLY A 184 26.67 -11.41 -16.16
N SER A 185 25.46 -11.23 -16.68
CA SER A 185 24.39 -12.20 -16.43
C SER A 185 23.44 -12.22 -17.61
N VAL A 186 23.39 -13.37 -18.26
CA VAL A 186 22.43 -13.83 -19.27
C VAL A 186 21.02 -13.38 -18.90
N GLU A 187 20.24 -12.97 -19.91
CA GLU A 187 18.82 -12.59 -19.80
C GLU A 187 18.02 -13.57 -18.91
N PRO A 188 17.46 -13.14 -17.77
CA PRO A 188 16.65 -14.02 -16.93
C PRO A 188 15.26 -14.29 -17.49
N TRP A 189 14.80 -13.52 -18.49
CA TRP A 189 13.43 -13.65 -18.99
C TRP A 189 13.24 -14.74 -20.06
N GLN A 190 14.30 -15.43 -20.49
CA GLN A 190 14.20 -16.58 -21.41
C GLN A 190 14.11 -17.95 -20.73
N SER A 191 14.21 -18.06 -19.40
CA SER A 191 14.17 -19.37 -18.73
C SER A 191 12.78 -19.79 -18.23
N VAL A 192 11.79 -19.69 -19.12
CA VAL A 192 10.54 -20.49 -19.04
C VAL A 192 10.29 -21.23 -20.36
N ALA A 193 11.35 -21.67 -21.04
CA ALA A 193 11.22 -22.65 -22.12
C ALA A 193 11.25 -24.07 -21.51
N SER A 194 10.06 -24.65 -21.39
CA SER A 194 9.76 -26.08 -21.50
C SER A 194 10.68 -27.06 -20.76
N VAL A 195 10.29 -27.44 -19.54
CA VAL A 195 10.62 -28.77 -19.03
C VAL A 195 9.81 -29.79 -19.83
N SER A 196 10.35 -30.22 -20.97
CA SER A 196 9.97 -31.49 -21.58
C SER A 196 10.46 -32.60 -20.66
N VAL A 197 9.57 -33.08 -19.78
CA VAL A 197 9.81 -34.31 -19.04
C VAL A 197 9.88 -35.44 -20.05
N ALA A 198 11.09 -35.88 -20.37
CA ALA A 198 11.33 -37.15 -21.04
C ALA A 198 10.86 -38.26 -20.08
N LEU A 199 9.66 -38.79 -20.34
CA LEU A 199 9.14 -40.03 -19.76
C LEU A 199 10.08 -41.17 -20.17
N THR A 200 11.06 -41.47 -19.34
CA THR A 200 11.75 -42.77 -19.37
C THR A 200 10.77 -43.79 -18.83
N ALA A 201 10.26 -44.63 -19.73
CA ALA A 201 9.38 -45.74 -19.43
C ALA A 201 10.10 -46.76 -18.54
N THR A 202 9.76 -46.80 -17.26
CA THR A 202 10.03 -47.96 -16.40
C THR A 202 8.69 -48.55 -15.98
N LYS A 203 8.35 -49.65 -16.65
CA LYS A 203 7.26 -50.60 -16.38
C LYS A 203 7.22 -51.03 -14.90
N PRO A 204 6.10 -50.80 -14.18
CA PRO A 204 5.76 -51.58 -13.01
C PRO A 204 4.65 -52.59 -13.34
N ALA A 205 4.66 -53.68 -12.60
CA ALA A 205 3.88 -54.87 -12.77
C ALA A 205 2.37 -54.65 -12.65
N GLN A 206 1.67 -55.39 -13.52
CA GLN A 206 0.24 -55.64 -13.52
C GLN A 206 -0.17 -56.47 -12.29
N ALA A 207 -1.07 -55.93 -11.48
CA ALA A 207 -1.92 -56.69 -10.57
C ALA A 207 -3.36 -56.18 -10.71
N ALA A 208 -4.25 -57.08 -11.10
CA ALA A 208 -5.69 -56.87 -11.23
C ALA A 208 -6.42 -57.33 -9.93
N PRO A 209 -7.77 -57.32 -9.84
CA PRO A 209 -8.53 -56.35 -9.07
C PRO A 209 -9.23 -56.97 -7.85
N ALA A 210 -9.69 -56.13 -6.91
CA ALA A 210 -10.71 -56.52 -5.94
C ALA A 210 -11.66 -55.35 -5.64
N SER A 211 -12.88 -55.49 -6.17
CA SER A 211 -14.09 -54.74 -5.84
C SER A 211 -14.49 -54.91 -4.37
N ARG A 212 -14.93 -53.84 -3.68
CA ARG A 212 -16.07 -53.75 -2.71
C ARG A 212 -16.39 -52.24 -2.53
N SER A 213 -17.51 -51.69 -3.01
CA SER A 213 -18.82 -51.59 -2.35
C SER A 213 -18.76 -51.32 -0.83
N ALA A 214 -19.13 -50.10 -0.41
CA ALA A 214 -20.14 -49.84 0.62
C ALA A 214 -20.23 -48.33 0.99
N THR A 215 -21.42 -47.78 0.79
CA THR A 215 -21.98 -46.56 1.41
C THR A 215 -22.16 -46.79 2.92
N PRO A 216 -21.99 -45.77 3.77
CA PRO A 216 -23.17 -45.30 4.52
C PRO A 216 -23.26 -43.77 4.67
N SER A 217 -24.50 -43.28 4.64
CA SER A 217 -24.93 -41.96 5.10
C SER A 217 -24.87 -41.85 6.64
N PRO A 218 -24.71 -40.62 7.16
CA PRO A 218 -25.53 -40.18 8.31
C PRO A 218 -26.15 -38.80 8.02
N THR A 219 -27.48 -38.70 7.99
CA THR A 219 -28.38 -38.36 9.12
C THR A 219 -28.21 -36.91 9.61
N SER A 220 -29.24 -36.12 9.30
CA SER A 220 -29.48 -34.75 9.76
C SER A 220 -29.67 -34.66 11.28
N ALA A 221 -29.17 -33.58 11.87
CA ALA A 221 -29.79 -32.93 13.02
C ALA A 221 -29.50 -31.42 12.93
N GLY A 222 -30.53 -30.63 12.62
CA GLY A 222 -30.46 -29.18 12.56
C GLY A 222 -30.51 -28.55 13.96
N PRO A 223 -29.87 -27.38 14.16
CA PRO A 223 -30.17 -26.51 15.27
C PRO A 223 -31.29 -25.52 14.88
N THR A 224 -32.39 -25.60 15.61
CA THR A 224 -33.48 -24.63 15.64
C THR A 224 -32.95 -23.26 16.04
N VAL A 225 -33.00 -22.28 15.14
CA VAL A 225 -32.68 -20.87 15.43
C VAL A 225 -33.94 -20.20 15.99
N PRO A 226 -33.91 -19.61 17.20
CA PRO A 226 -35.04 -18.85 17.74
C PRO A 226 -35.20 -17.53 16.98
N ALA A 227 -36.45 -17.21 16.65
CA ALA A 227 -36.85 -15.97 15.99
C ALA A 227 -36.48 -14.75 16.85
N ALA A 228 -35.62 -13.88 16.31
CA ALA A 228 -35.29 -12.60 16.92
C ALA A 228 -36.46 -11.62 16.70
N THR A 229 -37.07 -11.20 17.80
CA THR A 229 -38.03 -10.09 17.88
C THR A 229 -37.36 -8.81 17.38
N ARG A 230 -37.88 -8.22 16.30
CA ARG A 230 -37.43 -6.92 15.78
C ARG A 230 -37.86 -5.82 16.74
N THR A 231 -36.90 -5.19 17.41
CA THR A 231 -37.10 -3.93 18.13
C THR A 231 -37.34 -2.80 17.13
N PRO A 232 -38.38 -1.95 17.30
CA PRO A 232 -38.63 -0.82 16.41
C PRO A 232 -37.53 0.24 16.55
N LEU A 233 -37.08 0.79 15.42
CA LEU A 233 -36.17 1.93 15.38
C LEU A 233 -36.81 3.16 16.04
N PRO A 234 -36.06 3.95 16.81
CA PRO A 234 -36.53 5.26 17.27
C PRO A 234 -36.69 6.22 16.07
N PRO A 235 -37.61 7.19 16.15
CA PRO A 235 -37.79 8.19 15.10
C PRO A 235 -36.52 9.04 14.96
N THR A 236 -36.00 9.12 13.74
CA THR A 236 -34.95 10.06 13.34
C THR A 236 -35.49 11.48 13.47
N THR A 237 -35.05 12.20 14.49
CA THR A 237 -35.22 13.65 14.55
C THR A 237 -34.34 14.27 13.48
N ALA A 238 -34.97 14.85 12.46
CA ALA A 238 -34.28 15.67 11.47
C ALA A 238 -33.65 16.87 12.18
N VAL A 239 -32.32 16.95 12.14
CA VAL A 239 -31.59 18.15 12.55
C VAL A 239 -31.66 19.12 11.38
N GLU A 240 -32.49 20.15 11.54
CA GLU A 240 -32.54 21.31 10.66
C GLU A 240 -31.24 22.09 10.83
N ILE A 241 -30.32 21.92 9.86
CA ILE A 241 -29.07 22.67 9.80
C ILE A 241 -29.38 24.02 9.15
N ALA A 242 -29.32 25.09 9.92
CA ALA A 242 -29.42 26.46 9.43
C ALA A 242 -28.31 26.76 8.41
N PRO A 243 -28.60 27.41 7.27
CA PRO A 243 -27.59 27.74 6.28
C PRO A 243 -26.64 28.81 6.83
N PRO A 244 -25.31 28.67 6.66
CA PRO A 244 -24.39 29.76 6.93
C PRO A 244 -24.59 30.85 5.89
N SER A 245 -24.84 32.08 6.36
CA SER A 245 -24.84 33.28 5.54
C SER A 245 -23.44 33.51 4.97
N ALA A 246 -23.27 33.25 3.68
CA ALA A 246 -22.07 33.59 2.92
C ALA A 246 -22.28 34.95 2.24
N GLY A 247 -21.40 35.90 2.58
CA GLY A 247 -21.10 37.06 1.75
C GLY A 247 -19.62 36.99 1.40
N PHE A 248 -19.29 36.32 0.30
CA PHE A 248 -18.03 36.51 -0.42
C PHE A 248 -18.24 36.09 -1.88
N ASP A 249 -18.32 37.09 -2.74
CA ASP A 249 -18.59 37.00 -4.17
C ASP A 249 -17.25 36.93 -4.92
N ASP A 250 -16.79 35.72 -5.20
CA ASP A 250 -15.51 35.43 -5.87
C ASP A 250 -15.75 34.78 -7.25
N GLY A 251 -16.75 35.22 -8.03
CA GLY A 251 -16.80 35.02 -9.50
C GLY A 251 -16.52 33.60 -10.03
N ARG A 252 -16.77 32.56 -9.24
CA ARG A 252 -16.59 31.15 -9.61
C ARG A 252 -17.97 30.52 -9.68
N GLY A 253 -18.24 29.89 -10.83
CA GLY A 253 -19.55 29.31 -11.16
C GLY A 253 -20.24 28.62 -9.99
N GLU A 254 -21.53 28.89 -9.87
CA GLU A 254 -22.37 28.46 -8.77
C GLU A 254 -22.66 26.95 -8.89
N LEU A 255 -22.25 26.20 -7.87
CA LEU A 255 -22.59 24.78 -7.73
C LEU A 255 -23.84 24.68 -6.86
N THR A 256 -24.98 24.34 -7.45
CA THR A 256 -26.23 24.13 -6.72
C THR A 256 -26.59 22.65 -6.67
N TYR A 257 -27.04 22.17 -5.51
CA TYR A 257 -27.52 20.80 -5.33
C TYR A 257 -29.05 20.77 -5.31
N LEU A 258 -29.63 19.92 -6.17
CA LEU A 258 -31.06 19.62 -6.20
C LEU A 258 -31.22 18.12 -5.91
N GLY A 259 -31.53 17.81 -4.65
CA GLY A 259 -31.58 16.42 -4.18
C GLY A 259 -30.18 15.79 -4.18
N SER A 260 -30.01 14.66 -4.87
CA SER A 260 -28.72 13.96 -5.01
C SER A 260 -27.93 14.36 -6.25
N GLU A 261 -28.39 15.33 -7.03
CA GLU A 261 -27.77 15.75 -8.29
C GLU A 261 -27.07 17.11 -8.12
N ALA A 262 -25.83 17.21 -8.59
CA ALA A 262 -25.04 18.43 -8.56
C ALA A 262 -25.11 19.11 -9.93
N ILE A 263 -25.56 20.36 -9.98
CA ILE A 263 -25.66 21.14 -11.22
C ILE A 263 -24.65 22.29 -11.15
N TYR A 264 -23.75 22.35 -12.13
CA TYR A 264 -22.76 23.42 -12.27
C TYR A 264 -23.28 24.46 -13.27
N ARG A 265 -23.42 25.72 -12.84
CA ARG A 265 -23.71 26.84 -13.75
C ARG A 265 -22.48 27.72 -13.88
N LEU A 266 -22.02 27.90 -15.12
CA LEU A 266 -20.94 28.81 -15.49
C LEU A 266 -21.48 30.24 -15.60
#